data_AF-A0A3B8ZBL5-F1
#
_entry.id   AF-A0A3B8ZBL5-F1
#
_cell.length_a   1.000
_cell.length_b   1.000
_cell.length_c   1.000
_cell.angle_alpha   90.00
_cell.angle_beta   90.00
_cell.angle_gamma   90.00
#
_symmetry.space_group_name_H-M   'P 1'
#
loop_
_entity.id
_entity.type
_entity.pdbx_description
1 polymer ?
#
loop_
_entity_poly.entity_id
_entity_poly.type
_entity_poly.pdbx_seq_one_letter_code
_entity_poly.pdbx_strand_id
1 'polypeptide(L)'
;MSVGTENLNIASNDALITPEQLKAELPLDAAVLESVKCARETVFSILDRQDPRLFVVVGPCSIHDTDAAIDYAMRLKTLTEKVKDVLFIVMRVYFEKPRTSIGWKGLINDP
;
A
#
# COMPACT_ATOMS: atom_id res chain seq x y z
N MET A 1 19.29 39.74 -22.71
CA MET A 1 18.66 38.80 -21.77
C MET A 1 18.27 37.58 -22.57
N SER A 2 18.77 36.38 -22.28
CA SER A 2 18.29 35.18 -22.97
C SER A 2 16.86 34.90 -22.51
N VAL A 3 15.91 34.90 -23.44
CA VAL A 3 14.56 34.41 -23.16
C VAL A 3 14.69 32.90 -22.97
N GLY A 4 14.70 32.45 -21.72
CA GLY A 4 14.65 31.02 -21.41
C GLY A 4 13.29 30.46 -21.82
N THR A 5 13.26 29.34 -22.53
CA THR A 5 12.04 28.62 -22.93
C THR A 5 11.76 27.42 -22.02
N GLU A 6 12.64 27.15 -21.06
CA GLU A 6 12.59 25.96 -20.20
C GLU A 6 12.08 26.32 -18.80
N ASN A 7 11.35 25.37 -18.19
CA ASN A 7 10.86 25.46 -16.80
C ASN A 7 9.99 26.70 -16.47
N LEU A 8 9.37 27.32 -17.48
CA LEU A 8 8.60 28.57 -17.34
C LEU A 8 7.48 28.53 -16.28
N ASN A 9 6.89 27.35 -16.04
CA ASN A 9 5.78 27.14 -15.09
C ASN A 9 6.14 26.18 -13.94
N ILE A 10 7.43 26.04 -13.61
CA ILE A 10 7.87 25.20 -12.50
C ILE A 10 8.04 26.07 -11.25
N ALA A 11 7.29 25.76 -10.20
CA ALA A 11 7.37 26.49 -8.93
C ALA A 11 8.64 26.14 -8.14
N SER A 12 8.97 24.85 -8.05
CA SER A 12 10.17 24.34 -7.39
C SER A 12 10.58 22.98 -7.98
N ASN A 13 11.82 22.57 -7.70
CA ASN A 13 12.30 21.21 -7.89
C ASN A 13 12.98 20.77 -6.61
N ASP A 14 12.43 19.73 -5.98
CA ASP A 14 12.94 19.18 -4.74
C ASP A 14 13.40 17.74 -4.98
N ALA A 15 14.59 17.39 -4.49
CA ALA A 15 15.12 16.04 -4.62
C ALA A 15 14.38 15.10 -3.65
N LEU A 16 13.88 13.97 -4.18
CA LEU A 16 13.28 12.92 -3.37
C LEU A 16 14.33 11.92 -2.89
N ILE A 17 14.07 11.30 -1.74
CA ILE A 17 14.83 10.14 -1.27
C ILE A 17 14.82 9.04 -2.35
N THR A 18 15.97 8.41 -2.60
CA THR A 18 16.02 7.33 -3.58
C THR A 18 15.37 6.05 -3.02
N PRO A 19 14.89 5.14 -3.88
CA PRO A 19 14.38 3.85 -3.41
C PRO A 19 15.40 3.02 -2.62
N GLU A 20 16.70 3.18 -2.89
CA GLU A 20 17.77 2.51 -2.14
C GLU A 20 17.91 3.10 -0.73
N GLN A 21 17.94 4.43 -0.62
CA GLN A 21 18.00 5.13 0.67
C GLN A 21 16.78 4.78 1.54
N LEU A 22 15.57 4.79 0.98
CA LEU A 22 14.36 4.44 1.72
C LEU A 22 14.39 3.00 2.24
N LYS A 23 14.89 2.04 1.45
CA LYS A 23 15.04 0.64 1.88
C LYS A 23 16.11 0.47 2.95
N ALA A 24 17.13 1.33 2.96
CA ALA A 24 18.15 1.34 3.99
C ALA A 24 17.61 1.92 5.32
N GLU A 25 16.76 2.95 5.26
CA GLU A 25 16.09 3.53 6.44
C GLU A 25 15.00 2.61 7.02
N LEU A 26 14.28 1.88 6.16
CA LEU A 26 13.21 0.95 6.54
C LEU A 26 13.54 -0.47 6.06
N PRO A 27 14.50 -1.16 6.71
CA PRO A 27 14.91 -2.49 6.30
C PRO A 27 13.79 -3.50 6.48
N LEU A 28 13.67 -4.40 5.50
CA LEU A 28 12.67 -5.46 5.54
C LEU A 28 13.13 -6.61 6.44
N ASP A 29 12.35 -6.91 7.46
CA ASP A 29 12.58 -8.07 8.33
C ASP A 29 12.36 -9.39 7.56
N ALA A 30 13.16 -10.41 7.89
CA ALA A 30 13.13 -11.71 7.21
C ALA A 30 11.76 -12.41 7.35
N ALA A 31 11.10 -12.30 8.50
CA ALA A 31 9.78 -12.87 8.73
C ALA A 31 8.70 -12.11 7.92
N VAL A 32 8.85 -10.79 7.77
CA VAL A 32 7.96 -9.99 6.91
C VAL A 32 8.14 -10.36 5.43
N LEU A 33 9.39 -10.52 4.97
CA LEU A 33 9.68 -10.99 3.62
C LEU A 33 9.02 -12.35 3.34
N GLU A 34 9.16 -13.29 4.26
CA GLU A 34 8.56 -14.62 4.10
C GLU A 34 7.03 -14.54 4.10
N SER A 35 6.44 -13.76 5.00
CA SER A 35 4.99 -13.52 5.01
C SER A 35 4.48 -12.96 3.67
N VAL A 36 5.23 -12.04 3.03
CA VAL A 36 4.86 -11.48 1.72
C VAL A 36 4.97 -12.53 0.61
N LYS A 37 6.01 -13.37 0.64
CA LYS A 37 6.18 -14.47 -0.33
C LYS A 37 5.04 -15.48 -0.21
N CYS A 38 4.79 -16.01 0.98
CA CYS A 38 3.72 -16.97 1.22
C CYS A 38 2.35 -16.41 0.82
N ALA A 39 2.08 -15.14 1.12
CA ALA A 39 0.83 -14.49 0.72
C ALA A 39 0.67 -14.43 -0.81
N ARG A 40 1.74 -14.11 -1.55
CA ARG A 40 1.73 -14.10 -3.02
C ARG A 40 1.50 -15.50 -3.60
N GLU A 41 2.22 -16.49 -3.09
CA GLU A 41 2.05 -17.89 -3.50
C GLU A 41 0.64 -18.42 -3.23
N THR A 42 0.05 -18.02 -2.09
CA THR A 42 -1.35 -18.36 -1.76
C THR A 42 -2.30 -17.73 -2.77
N VAL A 43 -2.14 -16.45 -3.10
CA VAL A 43 -2.97 -15.77 -4.11
C VAL A 43 -2.81 -16.44 -5.47
N PHE A 44 -1.60 -16.78 -5.89
CA PHE A 44 -1.37 -17.52 -7.14
C PHE A 44 -2.07 -18.89 -7.12
N SER A 45 -1.96 -19.64 -6.03
CA SER A 45 -2.63 -20.94 -5.88
C SER A 45 -4.16 -20.81 -5.97
N ILE A 46 -4.74 -19.74 -5.44
CA ILE A 46 -6.18 -19.45 -5.55
C ILE A 46 -6.55 -19.13 -7.02
N LEU A 47 -5.75 -18.30 -7.69
CA LEU A 47 -5.98 -17.95 -9.10
C LEU A 47 -5.85 -19.17 -10.03
N ASP A 48 -4.93 -20.08 -9.72
CA ASP A 48 -4.71 -21.35 -10.42
C ASP A 48 -5.67 -22.46 -9.97
N ARG A 49 -6.64 -22.15 -9.10
CA ARG A 49 -7.66 -23.06 -8.58
C ARG A 49 -7.12 -24.28 -7.82
N GLN A 50 -5.87 -24.21 -7.35
CA GLN A 50 -5.25 -25.23 -6.50
C GLN A 50 -5.62 -25.04 -5.02
N ASP A 51 -5.92 -23.81 -4.64
CA ASP A 51 -6.52 -23.46 -3.36
C ASP A 51 -8.00 -23.07 -3.60
N PRO A 52 -8.97 -23.76 -2.98
CA PRO A 52 -10.39 -23.52 -3.23
C PRO A 52 -10.95 -22.26 -2.55
N ARG A 53 -10.15 -21.58 -1.71
CA ARG A 53 -10.59 -20.37 -1.00
C ARG A 53 -10.79 -19.21 -1.94
N LEU A 54 -11.61 -18.25 -1.51
CA LEU A 54 -11.73 -16.95 -2.18
C LEU A 54 -10.77 -15.95 -1.52
N PHE A 55 -9.94 -15.25 -2.30
CA PHE A 55 -9.21 -14.11 -1.75
C PHE A 55 -10.07 -12.84 -1.76
N VAL A 56 -9.99 -12.06 -0.68
CA VAL A 56 -10.79 -10.85 -0.49
C VAL A 56 -9.87 -9.69 -0.12
N VAL A 57 -9.84 -8.66 -0.97
CA VAL A 57 -9.14 -7.41 -0.69
C VAL A 57 -10.10 -6.44 -0.01
N VAL A 58 -9.87 -6.13 1.26
CA VAL A 58 -10.79 -5.33 2.08
C VAL A 58 -10.06 -4.37 3.02
N GLY A 59 -10.58 -3.17 3.18
CA GLY A 59 -9.99 -2.14 4.05
C GLY A 59 -10.49 -0.74 3.71
N PRO A 60 -9.92 0.29 4.36
CA PRO A 60 -10.26 1.69 4.12
C PRO A 60 -10.14 2.08 2.65
N CYS A 61 -10.93 3.08 2.21
CA CYS A 61 -10.86 3.57 0.84
C CYS A 61 -9.48 4.17 0.53
N SER A 62 -8.94 4.94 1.47
CA SER A 62 -7.57 5.45 1.53
C SER A 62 -7.20 5.68 3.01
N ILE A 63 -5.95 5.42 3.39
CA ILE A 63 -5.42 5.61 4.74
C ILE A 63 -4.92 7.04 4.88
N HIS A 64 -5.44 7.77 5.87
CA HIS A 64 -5.03 9.12 6.26
C HIS A 64 -4.55 9.19 7.72
N ASP A 65 -4.78 8.13 8.49
CA ASP A 65 -4.41 7.99 9.90
C ASP A 65 -3.77 6.62 10.07
N THR A 66 -2.48 6.61 10.46
CA THR A 66 -1.70 5.38 10.62
C THR A 66 -2.14 4.57 11.83
N ASP A 67 -2.53 5.22 12.92
CA ASP A 67 -2.92 4.53 14.15
C ASP A 67 -4.28 3.83 13.96
N ALA A 68 -5.22 4.51 13.31
CA ALA A 68 -6.49 3.90 12.92
C ALA A 68 -6.31 2.75 11.91
N ALA A 69 -5.35 2.86 10.99
CA ALA A 69 -5.02 1.78 10.05
C ALA A 69 -4.46 0.54 10.77
N ILE A 70 -3.61 0.74 11.78
CA ILE A 70 -3.08 -0.37 12.59
C ILE A 70 -4.17 -1.00 13.47
N ASP A 71 -5.05 -0.22 14.11
CA ASP A 71 -6.21 -0.77 14.84
C ASP A 71 -7.09 -1.62 13.92
N TYR A 72 -7.38 -1.12 12.71
CA TYR A 72 -8.10 -1.88 11.70
C TYR A 72 -7.39 -3.18 11.35
N ALA A 73 -6.07 -3.15 11.12
CA ALA A 73 -5.27 -4.33 10.81
C ALA A 73 -5.34 -5.40 11.92
N MET A 74 -5.30 -4.98 13.18
CA MET A 74 -5.38 -5.89 14.34
C MET A 74 -6.75 -6.57 14.45
N ARG A 75 -7.83 -5.82 14.21
CA ARG A 75 -9.19 -6.38 14.14
C ARG A 75 -9.35 -7.32 12.96
N LEU A 76 -8.83 -6.94 11.79
CA LEU A 76 -8.87 -7.75 10.59
C LEU A 76 -8.12 -9.07 10.77
N LYS A 77 -6.94 -9.04 11.39
CA LYS A 77 -6.16 -10.25 11.74
C LYS A 77 -6.98 -11.24 12.57
N THR A 78 -7.72 -10.75 13.56
CA THR A 78 -8.60 -11.58 14.39
C THR A 78 -9.73 -12.22 13.57
N LEU A 79 -10.28 -11.50 12.59
CA LEU A 79 -11.29 -12.03 11.69
C LEU A 79 -10.70 -13.07 10.73
N THR A 80 -9.52 -12.80 10.15
CA THR A 80 -8.83 -13.70 9.23
C THR A 80 -8.68 -15.10 9.82
N GLU A 81 -8.29 -15.22 11.09
CA GLU A 81 -8.17 -16.52 11.75
C GLU A 81 -9.50 -17.29 11.85
N LYS A 82 -10.64 -16.60 11.94
CA LYS A 82 -11.96 -17.22 12.06
C LYS A 82 -12.51 -17.73 10.73
N VAL A 83 -12.02 -17.21 9.60
CA VAL A 83 -12.54 -17.51 8.26
C VAL A 83 -11.51 -18.14 7.34
N LYS A 84 -10.30 -18.44 7.83
CA LYS A 84 -9.15 -18.86 7.02
C LYS A 84 -9.34 -20.14 6.21
N ASP A 85 -10.31 -20.98 6.59
CA ASP A 85 -10.62 -22.23 5.90
C ASP A 85 -11.38 -21.99 4.59
N VAL A 86 -12.03 -20.83 4.45
CA VAL A 86 -12.87 -20.48 3.29
C VAL A 86 -12.44 -19.19 2.59
N LEU A 87 -11.79 -18.26 3.30
CA LEU A 87 -11.36 -16.97 2.79
C LEU A 87 -9.88 -16.71 3.05
N PHE A 88 -9.20 -16.10 2.07
CA PHE A 88 -7.88 -15.52 2.23
C PHE A 88 -7.98 -13.98 2.21
N ILE A 89 -7.91 -13.36 3.38
CA ILE A 89 -8.11 -11.91 3.53
C ILE A 89 -6.80 -11.16 3.30
N VAL A 90 -6.85 -10.12 2.45
CA VAL A 90 -5.76 -9.16 2.22
C VAL A 90 -6.23 -7.76 2.61
N MET A 91 -5.50 -7.11 3.52
CA MET A 91 -5.82 -5.73 3.89
C MET A 91 -5.57 -4.78 2.71
N ARG A 92 -6.55 -3.93 2.41
CA ARG A 92 -6.39 -2.82 1.47
C ARG A 92 -5.63 -1.67 2.14
N VAL A 93 -4.44 -1.35 1.62
CA VAL A 93 -3.54 -0.28 2.11
C VAL A 93 -3.29 0.74 1.00
N TYR A 94 -4.29 1.55 0.68
CA TYR A 94 -4.20 2.58 -0.37
C TYR A 94 -3.90 3.92 0.27
N PHE A 95 -2.95 4.70 -0.26
CA PHE A 95 -2.55 5.98 0.33
C PHE A 95 -3.29 7.18 -0.25
N GLU A 96 -3.88 7.03 -1.43
CA GLU A 96 -4.54 8.13 -2.15
C GLU A 96 -5.79 7.66 -2.88
N LYS A 97 -6.57 8.64 -3.35
CA LYS A 97 -7.68 8.42 -4.26
C LYS A 97 -7.55 9.38 -5.45
N PRO A 98 -7.47 8.88 -6.70
CA PRO A 98 -7.42 9.74 -7.87
C PRO A 98 -8.64 10.67 -7.94
N ARG A 99 -8.40 11.97 -8.18
CA ARG A 99 -9.43 13.01 -8.30
C ARG A 99 -9.15 13.92 -9.49
N THR A 100 -10.21 14.37 -10.15
CA THR A 100 -10.19 15.42 -11.18
C THR A 100 -10.47 16.81 -10.60
N SER A 101 -10.95 16.87 -9.35
CA SER A 101 -11.22 18.11 -8.60
C SER A 101 -10.16 18.36 -7.52
N ILE A 102 -10.17 19.57 -6.95
CA ILE A 102 -9.37 19.90 -5.76
C ILE A 102 -9.78 18.99 -4.59
N GLY A 103 -8.81 18.59 -3.77
CA GLY A 103 -8.99 17.76 -2.59
C GLY A 103 -7.65 17.24 -2.06
N TRP A 104 -7.69 16.56 -0.92
CA TRP A 104 -6.53 15.92 -0.29
C TRP A 104 -5.79 14.99 -1.27
N LYS A 105 -4.47 15.07 -1.28
CA LYS A 105 -3.60 14.38 -2.27
C LYS A 105 -3.10 13.01 -1.81
N GLY A 106 -3.51 12.56 -0.63
CA GLY A 106 -3.13 11.26 -0.09
C GLY A 106 -1.92 11.34 0.83
N LEU A 107 -1.74 10.29 1.63
CA LEU A 107 -0.77 10.24 2.74
C LEU A 107 0.70 10.38 2.27
N ILE A 108 1.01 10.02 1.02
CA ILE A 108 2.37 10.19 0.48
C ILE A 108 2.64 11.66 0.12
N ASN A 109 1.66 12.33 -0.50
CA ASN A 109 1.85 13.66 -1.09
C ASN A 109 1.51 14.79 -0.11
N ASP A 110 0.64 14.52 0.87
CA ASP A 110 0.08 15.47 1.83
C ASP A 110 -0.18 14.72 3.17
N PRO A 111 0.89 14.25 3.86
CA PRO A 111 0.82 13.41 5.05
C PRO A 111 0.18 14.09 6.28
#